data_AF-A0A8T3UBP4-F1
#
_entry.id   AF-A0A8T3UBP4-F1
#
_cell.length_a   1.000
_cell.length_b   1.000
_cell.length_c   1.000
_cell.angle_alpha   90.00
_cell.angle_beta   90.00
_cell.angle_gamma   90.00
#
_symmetry.space_group_name_H-M   'P 1'
#
loop_
_entity.id
_entity.type
_entity.pdbx_description
1 polymer ?
#
loop_
_entity_poly.entity_id
_entity_poly.type
_entity_poly.pdbx_seq_one_letter_code
_entity_poly.pdbx_strand_id
1 'polypeptide(L)'
;MKIINKSNKINSPLSQSNIIKEWFYLATEKYENNVAYIKKDNLGRNHNILYYKVKKHVSFLAYSHINEKLLEKKVVIIGRNSYEWIISYLSLLITGTTAVPLDSGLKEEEIENSISRIIPALVICDSSKFELIKTIKEKLGLDFKIYLTEKDKQTEKYEDILTIHDVISNIKETTTFKKVLESIDEIKINADDTKILLFTSGTTSQSKIVELSNNNIISNLKAIQAVIPVTSKDTTLALLPFHHTFGIVGVLVLLFSGGTIAFVESMKKFKDNIKEYSPTLLFLVPAVLELVYKKIYSGIKKSGKEELVNKMIKISNKLLEFNIDIRRLLFRQIINELRAEK
;
A
#
# COMPACT_ATOMS: atom_id res chain seq x y z
N MET A 1 17.51 -21.35 -14.04
CA MET A 1 16.49 -20.30 -13.99
C MET A 1 15.65 -20.41 -15.27
N LYS A 2 14.62 -21.26 -15.29
CA LYS A 2 13.77 -21.41 -16.47
C LYS A 2 12.86 -20.18 -16.54
N ILE A 3 13.12 -19.34 -17.54
CA ILE A 3 12.17 -18.36 -18.06
C ILE A 3 10.85 -19.10 -18.26
N ILE A 4 9.78 -18.56 -17.68
CA ILE A 4 8.44 -19.12 -17.71
C ILE A 4 7.96 -19.13 -19.16
N ASN A 5 8.27 -20.21 -19.89
CA ASN A 5 7.65 -20.52 -21.19
C ASN A 5 6.30 -21.18 -20.94
N LYS A 6 5.35 -20.38 -20.46
CA LYS A 6 3.98 -20.46 -20.96
C LYS A 6 3.81 -19.26 -21.87
N SER A 7 3.04 -19.41 -22.92
CA SER A 7 2.54 -18.34 -23.78
C SER A 7 1.76 -17.31 -22.96
N ASN A 8 2.47 -16.55 -22.12
CA ASN A 8 1.94 -15.40 -21.42
C ASN A 8 1.77 -14.37 -22.53
N LYS A 9 0.53 -14.16 -22.96
CA LYS A 9 0.16 -12.85 -23.49
C LYS A 9 0.73 -11.86 -22.48
N ILE A 10 1.74 -11.09 -22.90
CA ILE A 10 2.23 -9.95 -22.14
C ILE A 10 0.97 -9.18 -21.77
N ASN A 11 0.67 -9.04 -20.48
CA ASN A 11 -0.49 -8.27 -20.08
C ASN A 11 -0.24 -6.86 -20.62
N SER A 12 -1.05 -6.44 -21.59
CA SER A 12 -1.00 -5.06 -22.06
C SER A 12 -1.26 -4.17 -20.85
N PRO A 13 -0.46 -3.12 -20.64
CA PRO A 13 -0.68 -2.22 -19.52
C PRO A 13 -2.10 -1.66 -19.58
N LEU A 14 -2.67 -1.39 -18.40
CA LEU A 14 -4.04 -0.87 -18.30
C LEU A 14 -4.22 0.42 -19.10
N SER A 15 -3.18 1.25 -19.15
CA SER A 15 -3.12 2.49 -19.91
C SER A 15 -1.77 2.66 -20.59
N GLN A 16 -1.77 3.33 -21.75
CA GLN A 16 -0.55 3.82 -22.37
C GLN A 16 -0.01 5.08 -21.69
N SER A 17 -0.86 5.82 -20.98
CA SER A 17 -0.47 7.02 -20.24
C SER A 17 0.52 6.72 -19.12
N ASN A 18 1.30 7.74 -18.79
CA ASN A 18 2.22 7.74 -17.66
C ASN A 18 1.71 8.58 -16.48
N ILE A 19 0.42 8.91 -16.43
CA ILE A 19 -0.20 9.65 -15.32
C ILE A 19 -0.96 8.69 -14.40
N ILE A 20 -0.66 8.73 -13.09
CA ILE A 20 -1.31 7.87 -12.08
C ILE A 20 -2.82 8.14 -12.00
N LYS A 21 -3.27 9.39 -12.18
CA LYS A 21 -4.69 9.77 -12.26
C LYS A 21 -5.47 8.93 -13.27
N GLU A 22 -4.91 8.74 -14.47
CA GLU A 22 -5.56 7.95 -15.52
C GLU A 22 -5.60 6.46 -15.19
N TRP A 23 -4.51 5.91 -14.66
CA TRP A 23 -4.48 4.52 -14.21
C TRP A 23 -5.51 4.25 -13.11
N PHE A 24 -5.63 5.18 -12.16
CA PHE A 24 -6.61 5.10 -11.08
C PHE A 24 -8.05 5.12 -11.60
N TYR A 25 -8.39 6.03 -12.51
CA TYR A 25 -9.74 6.11 -13.08
C TYR A 25 -10.10 4.89 -13.92
N LEU A 26 -9.20 4.46 -14.80
CA LEU A 26 -9.43 3.26 -15.61
C LEU A 26 -9.62 2.00 -14.74
N ALA A 27 -8.81 1.85 -13.68
CA ALA A 27 -8.91 0.68 -12.80
C ALA A 27 -10.22 0.71 -12.02
N THR A 28 -10.57 1.86 -11.43
CA THR A 28 -11.76 1.99 -10.60
C THR A 28 -13.07 1.95 -11.39
N GLU A 29 -13.06 2.32 -12.66
CA GLU A 29 -14.20 2.17 -13.57
C GLU A 29 -14.34 0.73 -14.06
N LYS A 30 -13.25 0.14 -14.58
CA LYS A 30 -13.27 -1.23 -15.12
C LYS A 30 -13.62 -2.28 -14.07
N TYR A 31 -13.20 -2.09 -12.82
CA TYR A 31 -13.35 -3.06 -11.74
C TYR A 31 -14.26 -2.58 -10.62
N GLU A 32 -15.18 -1.65 -10.89
CA GLU A 32 -15.98 -0.94 -9.88
C GLU A 32 -16.64 -1.84 -8.82
N ASN A 33 -17.09 -3.03 -9.23
CA ASN A 33 -17.80 -4.01 -8.40
C ASN A 33 -16.88 -5.05 -7.74
N ASN A 34 -15.58 -5.04 -8.03
CA ASN A 34 -14.62 -5.91 -7.38
C ASN A 34 -14.26 -5.39 -5.98
N VAL A 35 -13.77 -6.28 -5.12
CA VAL A 35 -13.19 -5.91 -3.83
C VAL A 35 -11.77 -5.37 -4.04
N ALA A 36 -11.56 -4.10 -3.72
CA ALA A 36 -10.24 -3.46 -3.75
C ALA A 36 -9.46 -3.73 -2.46
N TYR A 37 -10.12 -3.54 -1.32
CA TYR A 37 -9.49 -3.69 0.00
C TYR A 37 -10.33 -4.55 0.93
N ILE A 38 -9.66 -5.30 1.80
CA ILE A 38 -10.26 -5.99 2.94
C ILE A 38 -9.59 -5.45 4.21
N LYS A 39 -10.38 -4.92 5.14
CA LYS A 39 -9.90 -4.52 6.47
C LYS A 39 -10.76 -5.13 7.57
N LYS A 40 -10.24 -5.21 8.79
CA LYS A 40 -11.02 -5.64 9.96
C LYS A 40 -11.90 -4.49 10.46
N ASP A 41 -13.15 -4.80 10.83
CA ASP A 41 -13.98 -3.89 11.61
C ASP A 41 -13.63 -3.98 13.12
N ASN A 42 -14.28 -3.16 13.95
CA ASN A 42 -14.06 -3.12 15.40
C ASN A 42 -14.40 -4.45 16.11
N LEU A 43 -15.11 -5.36 15.43
CA LEU A 43 -15.46 -6.70 15.93
C LEU A 43 -14.54 -7.79 15.35
N GLY A 44 -13.49 -7.41 14.61
CA GLY A 44 -12.55 -8.36 13.99
C GLY A 44 -13.10 -9.09 12.75
N ARG A 45 -14.21 -8.62 12.17
CA ARG A 45 -14.82 -9.19 10.96
C ARG A 45 -14.26 -8.52 9.72
N ASN A 46 -14.21 -9.26 8.62
CA ASN A 46 -13.75 -8.72 7.34
C ASN A 46 -14.78 -7.75 6.78
N HIS A 47 -14.33 -6.53 6.50
CA HIS A 47 -15.06 -5.50 5.80
C HIS A 47 -14.44 -5.30 4.41
N ASN A 48 -15.22 -5.63 3.38
CA ASN A 48 -14.83 -5.47 1.99
C ASN A 48 -15.14 -4.05 1.51
N ILE A 49 -14.17 -3.43 0.85
CA ILE A 49 -14.29 -2.11 0.24
C ILE A 49 -14.17 -2.28 -1.27
N LEU A 50 -15.25 -1.96 -1.99
CA LEU A 50 -15.33 -2.08 -3.44
C LEU A 50 -14.63 -0.92 -4.15
N TYR A 51 -14.14 -1.15 -5.37
CA TYR A 51 -13.43 -0.12 -6.17
C TYR A 51 -14.23 1.17 -6.35
N TYR A 52 -15.56 1.09 -6.57
CA TYR A 52 -16.38 2.31 -6.67
C TYR A 52 -16.33 3.15 -5.39
N LYS A 53 -16.24 2.51 -4.21
CA LYS A 53 -16.15 3.18 -2.92
C LYS A 53 -14.77 3.82 -2.74
N VAL A 54 -13.72 3.14 -3.20
CA VAL A 54 -12.36 3.71 -3.27
C VAL A 54 -12.33 4.95 -4.17
N LYS A 55 -12.90 4.88 -5.39
CA LYS A 55 -13.01 6.02 -6.31
C LYS A 55 -13.66 7.22 -5.63
N LYS A 56 -14.79 6.99 -4.95
CA LYS A 56 -15.48 8.04 -4.19
C LYS A 56 -14.60 8.64 -3.10
N HIS A 57 -14.01 7.81 -2.24
CA HIS A 57 -13.23 8.28 -1.10
C HIS A 57 -12.00 9.09 -1.55
N VAL A 58 -11.23 8.57 -2.50
CA VAL A 58 -10.06 9.25 -3.06
C VAL A 58 -10.46 10.56 -3.73
N SER A 59 -11.56 10.59 -4.49
CA SER A 59 -11.98 11.81 -5.20
C SER A 59 -12.52 12.89 -4.22
N PHE A 60 -13.22 12.51 -3.16
CA PHE A 60 -13.65 13.47 -2.15
C PHE A 60 -12.46 14.08 -1.39
N LEU A 61 -11.44 13.28 -1.06
CA LEU A 61 -10.19 13.80 -0.49
C LEU A 61 -9.45 14.70 -1.48
N ALA A 62 -9.35 14.29 -2.75
CA ALA A 62 -8.76 15.09 -3.80
C ALA A 62 -9.44 16.47 -3.93
N TYR A 63 -10.77 16.52 -3.86
CA TYR A 63 -11.51 17.77 -3.89
C TYR A 63 -11.27 18.64 -2.64
N SER A 64 -11.10 18.04 -1.46
CA SER A 64 -10.64 18.78 -0.28
C SER A 64 -9.27 19.44 -0.53
N HIS A 65 -8.33 18.74 -1.16
CA HIS A 65 -7.03 19.34 -1.51
C HIS A 65 -7.15 20.56 -2.44
N ILE A 66 -8.12 20.56 -3.37
CA ILE A 66 -8.42 21.73 -4.22
C ILE A 66 -8.93 22.89 -3.36
N ASN A 67 -9.96 22.66 -2.54
CA ASN A 67 -10.55 23.69 -1.66
C ASN A 67 -9.51 24.30 -0.70
N GLU A 68 -8.58 23.48 -0.25
CA GLU A 68 -7.52 23.88 0.66
C GLU A 68 -6.26 24.44 -0.01
N LYS A 69 -6.27 24.58 -1.35
CA LYS A 69 -5.15 25.09 -2.14
C LYS A 69 -3.85 24.31 -1.93
N LEU A 70 -3.97 22.98 -1.82
CA LEU A 70 -2.86 22.04 -1.62
C LEU A 70 -2.24 21.54 -2.93
N LEU A 71 -2.73 21.99 -4.09
CA LEU A 71 -2.10 21.68 -5.38
C LEU A 71 -0.66 22.20 -5.39
N GLU A 72 0.28 21.39 -5.88
CA GLU A 72 1.73 21.67 -5.90
C GLU A 72 2.38 21.88 -4.51
N LYS A 73 1.62 21.74 -3.42
CA LYS A 73 2.15 21.76 -2.06
C LYS A 73 2.67 20.38 -1.67
N LYS A 74 3.43 20.33 -0.57
CA LYS A 74 3.94 19.10 0.02
C LYS A 74 3.03 18.68 1.16
N VAL A 75 2.61 17.43 1.15
CA VAL A 75 1.80 16.83 2.22
C VAL A 75 2.54 15.64 2.78
N VAL A 76 2.83 15.69 4.08
CA VAL A 76 3.48 14.58 4.78
C VAL A 76 2.43 13.57 5.18
N ILE A 77 2.72 12.28 4.97
CA ILE A 77 1.87 11.18 5.46
C ILE A 77 2.74 10.28 6.35
N ILE A 78 2.35 10.08 7.61
CA ILE A 78 3.11 9.27 8.57
C ILE A 78 2.20 8.39 9.42
N GLY A 79 2.43 7.08 9.38
CA GLY A 79 1.64 6.16 10.18
C GLY A 79 1.71 4.74 9.66
N ARG A 80 0.93 3.87 10.32
CA ARG A 80 0.80 2.46 9.93
C ARG A 80 0.07 2.31 8.60
N ASN A 81 0.27 1.18 7.93
CA ASN A 81 -0.53 0.79 6.78
C ASN A 81 -2.02 0.75 7.17
N SER A 82 -2.83 1.60 6.56
CA SER A 82 -4.27 1.62 6.74
C SER A 82 -4.97 1.94 5.41
N TYR A 83 -6.30 1.75 5.38
CA TYR A 83 -7.08 2.12 4.21
C TYR A 83 -7.05 3.64 4.02
N GLU A 84 -7.09 4.38 5.12
CA GLU A 84 -7.06 5.83 5.22
C GLU A 84 -5.71 6.37 4.74
N TRP A 85 -4.61 5.70 5.06
CA TRP A 85 -3.28 6.02 4.53
C TRP A 85 -3.25 5.92 3.00
N ILE A 86 -3.71 4.80 2.41
CA ILE A 86 -3.60 4.58 0.96
C ILE A 86 -4.52 5.50 0.15
N ILE A 87 -5.73 5.78 0.63
CA ILE A 87 -6.61 6.75 -0.07
C ILE A 87 -6.10 8.19 0.04
N SER A 88 -5.44 8.54 1.15
CA SER A 88 -4.76 9.82 1.30
C SER A 88 -3.61 9.94 0.30
N TYR A 89 -2.74 8.93 0.24
CA TYR A 89 -1.65 8.89 -0.72
C TYR A 89 -2.14 8.98 -2.19
N LEU A 90 -3.13 8.18 -2.57
CA LEU A 90 -3.71 8.21 -3.92
C LEU A 90 -4.34 9.57 -4.24
N SER A 91 -5.05 10.18 -3.29
CA SER A 91 -5.71 11.47 -3.52
C SER A 91 -4.73 12.60 -3.76
N LEU A 92 -3.54 12.58 -3.14
CA LEU A 92 -2.46 13.53 -3.44
C LEU A 92 -1.91 13.33 -4.86
N LEU A 93 -1.70 12.08 -5.27
CA LEU A 93 -1.13 11.76 -6.57
C LEU A 93 -2.06 12.13 -7.74
N ILE A 94 -3.38 12.06 -7.54
CA ILE A 94 -4.34 12.44 -8.59
C ILE A 94 -4.66 13.94 -8.63
N THR A 95 -4.24 14.72 -7.63
CA THR A 95 -4.35 16.20 -7.63
C THR A 95 -3.06 16.89 -8.03
N GLY A 96 -1.98 16.14 -8.27
CA GLY A 96 -0.66 16.73 -8.56
C GLY A 96 0.02 17.35 -7.35
N THR A 97 -0.50 17.11 -6.14
CA THR A 97 0.13 17.44 -4.86
C THR A 97 1.32 16.51 -4.60
N THR A 98 2.36 17.01 -3.95
CA THR A 98 3.56 16.22 -3.65
C THR A 98 3.39 15.45 -2.34
N ALA A 99 3.35 14.12 -2.43
CA ALA A 99 3.26 13.23 -1.28
C ALA A 99 4.65 13.01 -0.64
N VAL A 100 4.72 13.13 0.68
CA VAL A 100 5.96 12.92 1.45
C VAL A 100 5.70 11.85 2.51
N PRO A 101 5.71 10.56 2.13
CA PRO A 101 5.50 9.52 3.11
C PRO A 101 6.74 9.35 4.00
N LEU A 102 6.53 9.33 5.32
CA LEU A 102 7.58 9.10 6.31
C LEU A 102 7.37 7.77 7.02
N ASP A 103 8.47 7.14 7.43
CA ASP A 103 8.41 5.95 8.26
C ASP A 103 7.99 6.32 9.69
N SER A 104 6.91 5.70 10.16
CA SER A 104 6.42 5.79 11.53
C SER A 104 7.43 5.28 12.57
N GLY A 105 8.40 4.48 12.18
CA GLY A 105 9.48 3.95 13.01
C GLY A 105 10.67 4.90 13.21
N LEU A 106 10.71 6.04 12.51
CA LEU A 106 11.76 7.04 12.68
C LEU A 106 11.78 7.61 14.11
N LYS A 107 12.97 8.00 14.56
CA LYS A 107 13.11 8.75 15.82
C LYS A 107 12.47 10.13 15.69
N GLU A 108 12.08 10.70 16.82
CA GLU A 108 11.43 12.02 16.87
C GLU A 108 12.28 13.11 16.19
N GLU A 109 13.58 13.14 16.46
CA GLU A 109 14.53 14.07 15.82
C GLU A 109 14.60 13.92 14.30
N GLU A 110 14.47 12.69 13.78
CA GLU A 110 14.48 12.43 12.34
C GLU A 110 13.18 12.88 11.67
N ILE A 111 12.05 12.73 12.37
CA ILE A 111 10.73 13.25 11.93
C ILE A 111 10.75 14.77 11.94
N GLU A 112 11.26 15.40 13.01
CA GLU A 112 11.40 16.85 13.12
C GLU A 112 12.28 17.41 12.01
N ASN A 113 13.45 16.82 11.77
CA ASN A 113 14.36 17.20 10.69
C ASN A 113 13.70 17.02 9.30
N SER A 114 12.91 15.96 9.11
CA SER A 114 12.17 15.76 7.87
C SER A 114 11.14 16.87 7.66
N ILE A 115 10.37 17.22 8.70
CA ILE A 115 9.34 18.27 8.65
C ILE A 115 9.96 19.65 8.44
N SER A 116 11.07 19.98 9.11
CA SER A 116 11.75 21.27 8.97
C SER A 116 12.32 21.48 7.57
N ARG A 117 12.75 20.42 6.89
CA ARG A 117 13.26 20.46 5.51
C ARG A 117 12.16 20.48 4.46
N ILE A 118 11.01 19.88 4.76
CA ILE A 118 9.89 19.77 3.81
C ILE A 118 9.01 21.01 3.86
N ILE A 119 8.73 21.51 5.08
CA ILE A 119 7.77 22.59 5.36
C ILE A 119 6.42 22.24 4.70
N PRO A 120 5.72 21.20 5.21
CA PRO A 120 4.49 20.74 4.60
C PRO A 120 3.36 21.77 4.75
N ALA A 121 2.35 21.71 3.88
CA ALA A 121 1.10 22.46 4.07
C ALA A 121 0.09 21.67 4.92
N LEU A 122 0.19 20.34 4.90
CA LEU A 122 -0.64 19.40 5.65
C LEU A 122 0.21 18.21 6.10
N VAL A 123 -0.04 17.73 7.31
CA VAL A 123 0.43 16.44 7.81
C VAL A 123 -0.77 15.54 8.06
N ILE A 124 -0.77 14.37 7.43
CA ILE A 124 -1.74 13.29 7.68
C ILE A 124 -1.03 12.25 8.53
N CYS A 125 -1.53 11.98 9.73
CA CYS A 125 -0.89 11.01 10.62
C CYS A 125 -1.86 10.07 11.32
N ASP A 126 -1.38 8.92 11.79
CA ASP A 126 -2.16 8.13 12.74
C ASP A 126 -2.18 8.77 14.13
N SER A 127 -3.17 8.38 14.95
CA SER A 127 -3.38 8.96 16.28
C SER A 127 -2.13 8.88 17.16
N SER A 128 -1.33 7.82 17.01
CA SER A 128 -0.12 7.59 17.79
C SER A 128 0.98 8.62 17.53
N LYS A 129 0.93 9.33 16.40
CA LYS A 129 1.89 10.38 16.03
C LYS A 129 1.37 11.80 16.27
N PHE A 130 0.10 11.97 16.63
CA PHE A 130 -0.53 13.28 16.74
C PHE A 130 0.21 14.25 17.67
N GLU A 131 0.44 13.85 18.92
CA GLU A 131 1.08 14.71 19.94
C GLU A 131 2.50 15.12 19.53
N LEU A 132 3.27 14.19 18.94
CA LEU A 132 4.60 14.47 18.40
C LEU A 132 4.55 15.50 17.26
N ILE A 133 3.66 15.30 16.29
CA ILE A 133 3.52 16.21 15.15
C ILE A 133 3.06 17.60 15.61
N LYS A 134 2.14 17.68 16.58
CA LYS A 134 1.71 18.93 17.20
C LYS A 134 2.88 19.63 17.90
N THR A 135 3.67 18.91 18.69
CA THR A 135 4.85 19.45 19.36
C THR A 135 5.88 19.97 18.36
N ILE A 136 6.12 19.23 17.27
CA ILE A 136 7.02 19.66 16.19
C ILE A 136 6.49 20.91 15.49
N LYS A 137 5.18 20.98 15.22
CA LYS A 137 4.52 22.15 14.63
C LYS A 137 4.81 23.40 15.45
N GLU A 138 4.58 23.32 16.77
CA GLU A 138 4.77 24.42 17.73
C GLU A 138 6.26 24.79 17.87
N LYS A 139 7.13 23.80 18.08
CA LYS A 139 8.58 24.00 18.24
C LYS A 139 9.23 24.67 17.04
N LEU A 140 8.82 24.30 15.82
CA LEU A 140 9.37 24.86 14.58
C LEU A 140 8.65 26.15 14.14
N GLY A 141 7.58 26.56 14.81
CA GLY A 141 6.78 27.74 14.43
C GLY A 141 6.14 27.61 13.04
N LEU A 142 5.81 26.39 12.61
CA LEU A 142 5.24 26.12 11.30
C LEU A 142 3.71 26.16 11.34
N ASP A 143 3.09 26.67 10.28
CA ASP A 143 1.63 26.67 10.16
C ASP A 143 1.14 25.68 9.10
N PHE A 144 1.13 24.38 9.46
CA PHE A 144 0.53 23.33 8.66
C PHE A 144 -0.72 22.75 9.33
N LYS A 145 -1.67 22.27 8.52
CA LYS A 145 -2.84 21.55 9.04
C LYS A 145 -2.46 20.13 9.46
N ILE A 146 -3.24 19.53 10.36
CA ILE A 146 -3.06 18.14 10.78
C ILE A 146 -4.39 17.40 10.60
N TYR A 147 -4.36 16.29 9.87
CA TYR A 147 -5.47 15.33 9.79
C TYR A 147 -5.07 13.99 10.36
N LEU A 148 -6.03 13.27 10.93
CA LEU A 148 -5.82 11.94 11.48
C LEU A 148 -6.34 10.84 10.55
N THR A 149 -5.64 9.71 10.45
CA THR A 149 -6.21 8.52 9.79
C THR A 149 -7.33 7.92 10.62
N GLU A 150 -7.19 7.94 11.95
CA GLU A 150 -8.19 7.52 12.92
C GLU A 150 -8.02 8.32 14.23
N LYS A 151 -9.10 8.43 15.02
CA LYS A 151 -9.00 8.83 16.44
C LYS A 151 -8.90 7.59 17.32
N ASP A 152 -8.22 7.75 18.44
CA ASP A 152 -8.16 6.81 19.56
C ASP A 152 -8.55 7.53 20.87
N LYS A 153 -8.54 6.80 21.99
CA LYS A 153 -8.88 7.35 23.32
C LYS A 153 -8.09 8.59 23.71
N GLN A 154 -6.86 8.76 23.20
CA GLN A 154 -6.01 9.90 23.54
C GLN A 154 -6.32 11.12 22.67
N THR A 155 -6.77 10.87 21.44
CA THR A 155 -7.04 11.91 20.42
C THR A 155 -8.52 12.30 20.31
N GLU A 156 -9.43 11.51 20.89
CA GLU A 156 -10.87 11.80 20.98
C GLU A 156 -11.16 13.16 21.65
N LYS A 157 -10.33 13.58 22.61
CA LYS A 157 -10.46 14.87 23.29
C LYS A 157 -10.23 16.09 22.38
N TYR A 158 -9.68 15.91 21.19
CA TYR A 158 -9.44 16.98 20.23
C TYR A 158 -10.60 17.03 19.22
N GLU A 159 -11.62 17.81 19.55
CA GLU A 159 -12.84 17.93 18.73
C GLU A 159 -12.54 18.56 17.36
N ASP A 160 -11.71 19.62 17.32
CA ASP A 160 -11.38 20.37 16.11
C ASP A 160 -10.49 19.62 15.11
N ILE A 161 -9.92 18.49 15.51
CA ILE A 161 -9.04 17.70 14.64
C ILE A 161 -9.88 16.74 13.81
N LEU A 162 -9.80 16.89 12.49
CA LEU A 162 -10.52 16.06 11.54
C LEU A 162 -9.79 14.75 11.26
N THR A 163 -10.54 13.66 11.14
CA THR A 163 -10.06 12.44 10.51
C THR A 163 -10.25 12.48 8.99
N ILE A 164 -9.59 11.58 8.27
CA ILE A 164 -9.80 11.36 6.83
C ILE A 164 -11.28 11.07 6.52
N HIS A 165 -12.00 10.35 7.38
CA HIS A 165 -13.43 10.09 7.18
C HIS A 165 -14.28 11.34 7.42
N ASP A 166 -13.92 12.20 8.38
CA ASP A 166 -14.60 13.48 8.62
C ASP A 166 -14.46 14.40 7.41
N VAL A 167 -13.23 14.53 6.86
CA VAL A 167 -12.97 15.31 5.65
C VAL A 167 -13.81 14.82 4.47
N ILE A 168 -13.86 13.50 4.24
CA ILE A 168 -14.70 12.90 3.18
C ILE A 168 -16.18 13.23 3.40
N SER A 169 -16.65 13.15 4.63
CA SER A 169 -18.07 13.36 4.98
C SER A 169 -18.46 14.83 4.79
N ASN A 170 -17.64 15.76 5.25
CA ASN A 170 -17.85 17.20 5.07
C ASN A 170 -17.92 17.59 3.58
N ILE A 171 -17.09 17.00 2.72
CA ILE A 171 -17.18 17.26 1.26
C ILE A 171 -18.47 16.67 0.67
N LYS A 172 -18.89 15.47 1.08
CA LYS A 172 -20.14 14.85 0.60
C LYS A 172 -21.38 15.68 0.90
N GLU A 173 -21.38 16.41 2.01
CA GLU A 173 -22.49 17.28 2.41
C GLU A 173 -22.55 18.58 1.63
N THR A 174 -21.41 19.04 1.08
CA THR A 174 -21.29 20.36 0.46
C THR A 174 -21.33 20.33 -1.07
N THR A 175 -21.11 19.18 -1.71
CA THR A 175 -21.09 19.08 -3.18
C THR A 175 -21.52 17.72 -3.71
N THR A 176 -21.91 17.69 -4.99
CA THR A 176 -22.23 16.44 -5.69
C THR A 176 -20.96 15.74 -6.18
N PHE A 177 -21.00 14.40 -6.26
CA PHE A 177 -19.90 13.62 -6.80
C PHE A 177 -19.53 13.99 -8.25
N LYS A 178 -20.50 14.43 -9.07
CA LYS A 178 -20.25 14.91 -10.43
C LYS A 178 -19.31 16.12 -10.46
N LYS A 179 -19.65 17.18 -9.70
CA LYS A 179 -18.81 18.38 -9.55
C LYS A 179 -17.42 18.09 -9.04
N VAL A 180 -17.30 17.13 -8.11
CA VAL A 180 -16.01 16.65 -7.60
C VAL A 180 -15.14 16.12 -8.73
N LEU A 181 -15.67 15.25 -9.58
CA LEU A 181 -14.93 14.69 -10.71
C LEU A 181 -14.56 15.76 -11.73
N GLU A 182 -15.51 16.64 -12.10
CA GLU A 182 -15.27 17.75 -13.03
C GLU A 182 -14.09 18.63 -12.56
N SER A 183 -14.03 18.94 -11.26
CA SER A 183 -12.94 19.76 -10.70
C SER A 183 -11.58 19.06 -10.71
N ILE A 184 -11.54 17.73 -10.55
CA ILE A 184 -10.30 16.94 -10.61
C ILE A 184 -9.83 16.75 -12.06
N ASP A 185 -10.77 16.67 -13.01
CA ASP A 185 -10.48 16.52 -14.43
C ASP A 185 -9.78 17.75 -15.00
N GLU A 186 -10.11 18.95 -14.51
CA GLU A 186 -9.45 20.21 -14.86
C GLU A 186 -7.97 20.29 -14.46
N ILE A 187 -7.54 19.47 -13.48
CA ILE A 187 -6.15 19.46 -13.00
C ILE A 187 -5.23 18.86 -14.07
N LYS A 188 -4.32 19.68 -14.59
CA LYS A 188 -3.24 19.25 -15.49
C LYS A 188 -2.07 18.73 -14.67
N ILE A 189 -1.65 17.50 -14.94
CA ILE A 189 -0.51 16.87 -14.27
C ILE A 189 0.55 16.58 -15.33
N ASN A 190 1.75 17.11 -15.13
CA ASN A 190 2.91 16.70 -15.91
C ASN A 190 3.53 15.42 -15.31
N ALA A 191 3.83 14.45 -16.17
CA ALA A 191 4.31 13.14 -15.75
C ALA A 191 5.72 13.18 -15.16
N ASP A 192 6.52 14.19 -15.52
CA ASP A 192 7.92 14.37 -15.11
C ASP A 192 8.09 15.19 -13.83
N ASP A 193 7.05 15.91 -13.40
CA ASP A 193 7.09 16.67 -12.15
C ASP A 193 7.30 15.75 -10.95
N THR A 194 8.07 16.23 -9.96
CA THR A 194 8.19 15.57 -8.66
C THR A 194 6.84 15.51 -7.95
N LYS A 195 6.34 14.29 -7.72
CA LYS A 195 5.09 14.03 -6.98
C LYS A 195 5.28 13.24 -5.71
N ILE A 196 6.44 12.63 -5.50
CA ILE A 196 6.75 11.90 -4.27
C ILE A 196 8.14 12.29 -3.80
N LEU A 197 8.28 12.61 -2.52
CA LEU A 197 9.56 12.83 -1.86
C LEU A 197 9.79 11.72 -0.82
N LEU A 198 10.88 10.98 -0.97
CA LEU A 198 11.22 9.88 -0.06
C LEU A 198 12.50 10.19 0.68
N PHE A 199 12.50 9.94 1.98
CA PHE A 199 13.71 9.99 2.77
C PHE A 199 14.41 8.64 2.73
N THR A 200 15.68 8.65 2.37
CA THR A 200 16.54 7.45 2.43
C THR A 200 17.57 7.63 3.54
N SER A 201 17.83 6.56 4.29
CA SER A 201 18.95 6.50 5.23
C SER A 201 20.25 6.76 4.49
N GLY A 202 20.85 7.93 4.74
CA GLY A 202 22.18 8.27 4.26
C GLY A 202 23.23 7.61 5.15
N THR A 203 24.39 7.27 4.60
CA THR A 203 25.57 6.88 5.40
C THR A 203 26.22 8.08 6.10
N THR A 204 25.88 9.30 5.67
CA THR A 204 26.17 10.57 6.34
C THR A 204 25.02 10.93 7.29
N SER A 205 25.29 11.64 8.37
CA SER A 205 24.37 11.98 9.48
C SER A 205 23.01 12.61 9.12
N GLN A 206 22.75 12.94 7.85
CA GLN A 206 21.46 13.41 7.35
C GLN A 206 20.94 12.54 6.19
N SER A 207 19.65 12.22 6.24
CA SER A 207 18.92 11.51 5.20
C SER A 207 18.83 12.32 3.90
N LYS A 208 19.01 11.66 2.75
CA LYS A 208 18.80 12.28 1.44
C LYS A 208 17.32 12.24 1.07
N ILE A 209 16.88 13.20 0.27
CA ILE A 209 15.53 13.24 -0.31
C ILE A 209 15.64 12.74 -1.75
N VAL A 210 14.88 11.70 -2.08
CA VAL A 210 14.74 11.15 -3.42
C VAL A 210 13.42 11.66 -4.00
N GLU A 211 13.51 12.29 -5.16
CA GLU A 211 12.37 12.80 -5.90
C GLU A 211 11.90 11.76 -6.91
N LEU A 212 10.60 11.46 -6.91
CA LEU A 212 9.98 10.57 -7.91
C LEU A 212 8.81 11.27 -8.59
N SER A 213 8.72 11.04 -9.89
CA SER A 213 7.64 11.51 -10.76
C SER A 213 6.62 10.40 -11.06
N ASN A 214 5.53 10.74 -11.74
CA ASN A 214 4.57 9.73 -12.22
C ASN A 214 5.26 8.76 -13.19
N ASN A 215 6.14 9.27 -14.07
CA ASN A 215 6.91 8.45 -15.00
C ASN A 215 7.73 7.38 -14.28
N ASN A 216 8.35 7.70 -13.14
CA ASN A 216 9.12 6.71 -12.36
C ASN A 216 8.23 5.59 -11.82
N ILE A 217 7.06 5.93 -11.26
CA ILE A 217 6.14 4.93 -10.70
C ILE A 217 5.49 4.09 -11.81
N ILE A 218 4.93 4.72 -12.84
CA ILE A 218 4.25 4.02 -13.93
C ILE A 218 5.21 3.13 -14.73
N SER A 219 6.44 3.59 -15.00
CA SER A 219 7.43 2.74 -15.69
C SER A 219 7.73 1.46 -14.91
N ASN A 220 7.82 1.55 -13.57
CA ASN A 220 8.03 0.38 -12.73
C ASN A 220 6.79 -0.54 -12.71
N LEU A 221 5.58 0.02 -12.64
CA LEU A 221 4.33 -0.75 -12.73
C LEU A 221 4.20 -1.50 -14.07
N LYS A 222 4.47 -0.82 -15.19
CA LYS A 222 4.49 -1.42 -16.53
C LYS A 222 5.52 -2.55 -16.62
N ALA A 223 6.73 -2.34 -16.08
CA ALA A 223 7.76 -3.37 -16.05
C ALA A 223 7.31 -4.60 -15.25
N ILE A 224 6.68 -4.43 -14.09
CA ILE A 224 6.16 -5.54 -13.29
C ILE A 224 5.07 -6.29 -14.05
N GLN A 225 4.09 -5.60 -14.65
CA GLN A 225 3.01 -6.25 -15.41
C GLN A 225 3.51 -7.00 -16.65
N ALA A 226 4.65 -6.61 -17.21
CA ALA A 226 5.26 -7.30 -18.34
C ALA A 226 5.86 -8.68 -17.96
N VAL A 227 6.28 -8.87 -16.70
CA VAL A 227 6.94 -10.10 -16.25
C VAL A 227 6.11 -10.95 -15.30
N ILE A 228 5.23 -10.32 -14.52
CA ILE A 228 4.34 -11.00 -13.57
C ILE A 228 2.90 -10.83 -14.07
N PRO A 229 2.18 -11.94 -14.37
CA PRO A 229 0.80 -11.88 -14.83
C PRO A 229 -0.15 -11.59 -13.66
N VAL A 230 -0.19 -10.33 -13.22
CA VAL A 230 -1.12 -9.85 -12.20
C VAL A 230 -2.50 -9.65 -12.83
N THR A 231 -3.55 -10.12 -12.16
CA THR A 231 -4.93 -10.08 -12.64
C THR A 231 -5.90 -9.60 -11.57
N SER A 232 -7.14 -9.31 -11.96
CA SER A 232 -8.20 -8.93 -11.03
C SER A 232 -8.67 -10.08 -10.11
N LYS A 233 -8.16 -11.29 -10.31
CA LYS A 233 -8.42 -12.46 -9.45
C LYS A 233 -7.37 -12.61 -8.35
N ASP A 234 -6.33 -11.78 -8.36
CA ASP A 234 -5.24 -11.88 -7.42
C ASP A 234 -5.54 -11.15 -6.12
N THR A 235 -5.10 -11.76 -5.02
CA THR A 235 -5.19 -11.19 -3.67
C THR A 235 -3.79 -11.12 -3.08
N THR A 236 -3.44 -9.99 -2.46
CA THR A 236 -2.20 -9.81 -1.68
C THR A 236 -2.51 -9.34 -0.26
N LEU A 237 -1.46 -9.33 0.56
CA LEU A 237 -1.46 -8.76 1.89
C LEU A 237 -0.73 -7.42 1.89
N ALA A 238 -1.30 -6.40 2.54
CA ALA A 238 -0.65 -5.10 2.78
C ALA A 238 0.43 -5.21 3.89
N LEU A 239 1.42 -6.06 3.62
CA LEU A 239 2.43 -6.49 4.59
C LEU A 239 3.62 -5.53 4.66
N LEU A 240 4.12 -5.11 3.50
CA LEU A 240 5.28 -4.22 3.43
C LEU A 240 4.83 -2.77 3.70
N PRO A 241 5.66 -1.95 4.38
CA PRO A 241 5.28 -0.58 4.70
C PRO A 241 5.03 0.25 3.44
N PHE A 242 3.94 1.02 3.43
CA PHE A 242 3.55 1.85 2.29
C PHE A 242 4.44 3.09 2.12
N HIS A 243 5.16 3.52 3.14
CA HIS A 243 6.11 4.63 3.01
C HIS A 243 7.37 4.26 2.21
N HIS A 244 7.62 2.97 1.96
CA HIS A 244 8.69 2.50 1.09
C HIS A 244 8.19 2.16 -0.31
N THR A 245 8.96 2.54 -1.34
CA THR A 245 8.63 2.33 -2.76
C THR A 245 8.28 0.89 -3.09
N PHE A 246 9.04 -0.08 -2.56
CA PHE A 246 8.75 -1.49 -2.84
C PHE A 246 7.38 -1.92 -2.31
N GLY A 247 7.00 -1.48 -1.12
CA GLY A 247 5.68 -1.80 -0.54
C GLY A 247 4.55 -1.14 -1.32
N ILE A 248 4.65 0.16 -1.58
CA ILE A 248 3.59 0.89 -2.28
C ILE A 248 3.43 0.47 -3.74
N VAL A 249 4.51 0.24 -4.48
CA VAL A 249 4.44 -0.22 -5.87
C VAL A 249 3.81 -1.62 -5.95
N GLY A 250 4.14 -2.52 -5.02
CA GLY A 250 3.50 -3.84 -4.93
C GLY A 250 1.99 -3.77 -4.73
N VAL A 251 1.51 -2.81 -3.93
CA VAL A 251 0.07 -2.58 -3.75
C VAL A 251 -0.55 -1.91 -4.97
N LEU A 252 0.10 -0.91 -5.55
CA LEU A 252 -0.39 -0.18 -6.72
C LEU A 252 -0.52 -1.08 -7.96
N VAL A 253 0.43 -1.99 -8.21
CA VAL A 253 0.35 -2.90 -9.36
C VAL A 253 -0.87 -3.81 -9.26
N LEU A 254 -1.21 -4.26 -8.04
CA LEU A 254 -2.38 -5.09 -7.83
C LEU A 254 -3.67 -4.27 -7.91
N LEU A 255 -3.70 -3.08 -7.31
CA LEU A 255 -4.83 -2.16 -7.37
C LEU A 255 -5.19 -1.80 -8.82
N PHE A 256 -4.20 -1.43 -9.63
CA PHE A 256 -4.45 -1.09 -11.04
C PHE A 256 -4.69 -2.32 -11.93
N SER A 257 -4.45 -3.53 -11.41
CA SER A 257 -4.84 -4.77 -12.08
C SER A 257 -6.24 -5.26 -11.66
N GLY A 258 -6.92 -4.56 -10.76
CA GLY A 258 -8.27 -4.92 -10.28
C GLY A 258 -8.29 -5.97 -9.18
N GLY A 259 -7.14 -6.26 -8.57
CA GLY A 259 -7.00 -7.27 -7.52
C GLY A 259 -7.40 -6.77 -6.14
N THR A 260 -7.20 -7.61 -5.12
CA THR A 260 -7.66 -7.36 -3.75
C THR A 260 -6.49 -7.26 -2.78
N ILE A 261 -6.49 -6.23 -1.93
CA ILE A 261 -5.44 -5.97 -0.94
C ILE A 261 -6.03 -6.12 0.47
N ALA A 262 -5.59 -7.14 1.21
CA ALA A 262 -6.03 -7.37 2.58
C ALA A 262 -5.05 -6.78 3.61
N PHE A 263 -5.55 -5.97 4.53
CA PHE A 263 -4.74 -5.39 5.61
C PHE A 263 -4.37 -6.45 6.65
N VAL A 264 -3.10 -6.43 7.06
CA VAL A 264 -2.52 -7.34 8.06
C VAL A 264 -2.57 -6.64 9.41
N GLU A 265 -3.15 -7.28 10.43
CA GLU A 265 -3.29 -6.69 11.77
C GLU A 265 -1.93 -6.54 12.47
N SER A 266 -1.06 -7.54 12.30
CA SER A 266 0.32 -7.52 12.79
C SER A 266 1.15 -8.66 12.18
N MET A 267 2.48 -8.54 12.26
CA MET A 267 3.38 -9.64 11.89
C MET A 267 3.13 -10.93 12.70
N LYS A 268 2.61 -10.83 13.92
CA LYS A 268 2.25 -12.00 14.74
C LYS A 268 1.08 -12.79 14.12
N LYS A 269 0.13 -12.08 13.53
CA LYS A 269 -1.07 -12.62 12.85
C LYS A 269 -0.83 -13.05 11.41
N PHE A 270 0.36 -12.81 10.87
CA PHE A 270 0.69 -13.10 9.47
C PHE A 270 0.30 -14.51 9.01
N LYS A 271 0.57 -15.56 9.80
CA LYS A 271 0.18 -16.94 9.45
C LYS A 271 -1.34 -17.08 9.34
N ASP A 272 -2.06 -16.53 10.31
CA ASP A 272 -3.53 -16.59 10.36
C ASP A 272 -4.12 -15.81 9.18
N ASN A 273 -3.55 -14.65 8.84
CA ASN A 273 -3.98 -13.84 7.71
C ASN A 273 -3.68 -14.49 6.35
N ILE A 274 -2.55 -15.21 6.18
CA ILE A 274 -2.34 -16.00 4.95
C ILE A 274 -3.43 -17.06 4.83
N LYS A 275 -3.74 -17.78 5.91
CA LYS A 275 -4.81 -18.79 5.87
C LYS A 275 -6.15 -18.15 5.53
N GLU A 276 -6.52 -17.12 6.27
CA GLU A 276 -7.79 -16.41 6.12
C GLU A 276 -7.99 -15.80 4.74
N TYR A 277 -7.02 -15.02 4.25
CA TYR A 277 -7.17 -14.28 2.99
C TYR A 277 -6.69 -15.06 1.77
N SER A 278 -5.96 -16.17 1.98
CA SER A 278 -5.43 -17.05 0.93
C SER A 278 -4.81 -16.27 -0.26
N PRO A 279 -3.80 -15.41 0.01
CA PRO A 279 -3.21 -14.56 -1.02
C PRO A 279 -2.62 -15.39 -2.15
N THR A 280 -2.84 -14.94 -3.38
CA THR A 280 -2.30 -15.56 -4.60
C THR A 280 -0.95 -14.96 -4.98
N LEU A 281 -0.68 -13.72 -4.54
CA LEU A 281 0.56 -12.99 -4.74
C LEU A 281 1.03 -12.42 -3.39
N LEU A 282 2.34 -12.45 -3.13
CA LEU A 282 2.95 -11.83 -1.96
C LEU A 282 4.19 -11.05 -2.37
N PHE A 283 4.28 -9.80 -1.92
CA PHE A 283 5.49 -8.99 -2.04
C PHE A 283 6.25 -9.10 -0.72
N LEU A 284 7.44 -9.71 -0.76
CA LEU A 284 8.23 -10.03 0.43
C LEU A 284 9.65 -9.52 0.28
N VAL A 285 10.24 -9.08 1.39
CA VAL A 285 11.69 -8.88 1.52
C VAL A 285 12.34 -10.17 2.04
N PRO A 286 13.64 -10.40 1.79
CA PRO A 286 14.33 -11.64 2.19
C PRO A 286 14.13 -12.01 3.67
N ALA A 287 14.20 -11.02 4.57
CA ALA A 287 13.99 -11.24 6.00
C ALA A 287 12.62 -11.84 6.33
N VAL A 288 11.55 -11.39 5.67
CA VAL A 288 10.20 -11.94 5.88
C VAL A 288 10.10 -13.36 5.34
N LEU A 289 10.69 -13.62 4.17
CA LEU A 289 10.75 -14.97 3.60
C LEU A 289 11.49 -15.95 4.53
N GLU A 290 12.61 -15.52 5.11
CA GLU A 290 13.35 -16.31 6.10
C GLU A 290 12.54 -16.59 7.36
N LEU A 291 11.80 -15.61 7.87
CA LEU A 291 10.93 -15.79 9.04
C LEU A 291 9.85 -16.84 8.77
N VAL A 292 9.23 -16.80 7.58
CA VAL A 292 8.25 -17.80 7.15
C VAL A 292 8.89 -19.19 7.04
N TYR A 293 10.04 -19.27 6.38
CA TYR A 293 10.79 -20.51 6.21
C TYR A 293 11.17 -21.14 7.56
N LYS A 294 11.75 -20.36 8.48
CA LYS A 294 12.12 -20.81 9.84
C LYS A 294 10.91 -21.34 10.61
N LYS A 295 9.75 -20.68 10.49
CA LYS A 295 8.52 -21.09 11.16
C LYS A 295 7.97 -22.42 10.60
N ILE A 296 7.99 -22.59 9.27
CA ILE A 296 7.62 -23.86 8.63
C ILE A 296 8.56 -24.98 9.07
N TYR A 297 9.88 -24.75 8.99
CA TYR A 297 10.89 -25.74 9.34
C TYR A 297 10.84 -26.14 10.83
N SER A 298 10.58 -25.18 11.72
CA SER A 298 10.34 -25.47 13.14
C SER A 298 9.11 -26.37 13.35
N GLY A 299 8.03 -26.13 12.61
CA GLY A 299 6.84 -27.01 12.63
C GLY A 299 7.15 -28.43 12.18
N ILE A 300 7.92 -28.57 11.09
CA ILE A 300 8.37 -29.88 10.58
C ILE A 300 9.20 -30.63 11.63
N LYS A 301 10.18 -29.96 12.27
CA LYS A 301 10.98 -30.53 13.34
C LYS A 301 10.14 -31.03 14.51
N LYS A 302 9.21 -30.20 14.99
CA LYS A 302 8.29 -30.56 16.09
C LYS A 302 7.41 -31.77 15.75
N SER A 303 7.08 -31.97 14.48
CA SER A 303 6.32 -33.14 14.03
C SER A 303 7.15 -34.41 13.82
N GLY A 304 8.47 -34.36 14.01
CA GLY A 304 9.37 -35.49 13.77
C GLY A 304 9.55 -35.88 12.29
N LYS A 305 9.08 -35.05 11.35
CA LYS A 305 9.05 -35.36 9.91
C LYS A 305 10.24 -34.79 9.12
N GLU A 306 11.32 -34.36 9.79
CA GLU A 306 12.45 -33.68 9.13
C GLU A 306 13.11 -34.55 8.06
N GLU A 307 13.44 -35.81 8.36
CA GLU A 307 14.05 -36.72 7.38
C GLU A 307 13.13 -37.00 6.19
N LEU A 308 11.83 -37.19 6.45
CA LEU A 308 10.84 -37.42 5.41
C LEU A 308 10.76 -36.24 4.44
N VAL A 309 10.64 -35.02 4.97
CA VAL A 309 10.57 -33.81 4.14
C VAL A 309 11.87 -33.62 3.36
N ASN A 310 13.04 -33.84 3.97
CA ASN A 310 14.32 -33.75 3.28
C ASN A 310 14.47 -34.77 2.13
N LYS A 311 13.99 -36.01 2.31
CA LYS A 311 13.91 -37.02 1.24
C LYS A 311 12.97 -36.56 0.12
N MET A 312 11.79 -36.03 0.47
CA MET A 312 10.82 -35.51 -0.49
C MET A 312 11.37 -34.33 -1.31
N ILE A 313 12.15 -33.43 -0.70
CA ILE A 313 12.83 -32.33 -1.40
C ILE A 313 13.82 -32.88 -2.44
N LYS A 314 14.65 -33.88 -2.06
CA LYS A 314 15.60 -34.51 -2.99
C LYS A 314 14.89 -35.19 -4.17
N ILE A 315 13.84 -35.96 -3.89
CA ILE A 315 13.02 -36.62 -4.93
C ILE A 315 12.42 -35.57 -5.86
N SER A 316 11.84 -34.51 -5.29
CA SER A 316 11.24 -33.43 -6.05
C SER A 316 12.25 -32.73 -6.96
N ASN A 317 13.46 -32.44 -6.48
CA ASN A 317 14.48 -31.77 -7.27
C ASN A 317 14.95 -32.65 -8.44
N LYS A 318 15.15 -33.95 -8.18
CA LYS A 318 15.51 -34.91 -9.25
C LYS A 318 14.42 -35.02 -10.30
N LEU A 319 13.14 -35.06 -9.91
CA LEU A 319 12.02 -35.09 -10.86
C LEU A 319 11.90 -33.80 -11.68
N LEU A 320 12.22 -32.64 -11.09
CA LEU A 320 12.24 -31.36 -11.80
C LEU A 320 13.30 -31.30 -12.91
N GLU A 321 14.44 -31.99 -12.75
CA GLU A 321 15.44 -32.14 -13.82
C GLU A 321 14.84 -32.82 -15.05
N PHE A 322 13.88 -33.72 -14.86
CA PHE A 322 13.11 -34.39 -15.91
C PHE A 322 11.80 -33.67 -16.29
N ASN A 323 11.60 -32.41 -15.88
CA ASN A 323 10.37 -31.62 -16.09
C ASN A 323 9.10 -32.18 -15.41
N ILE A 324 9.24 -33.06 -14.41
CA ILE A 324 8.10 -33.60 -13.66
C ILE A 324 7.93 -32.81 -12.35
N ASP A 325 6.89 -31.98 -12.26
CA ASP A 325 6.61 -31.17 -11.07
C ASP A 325 5.49 -31.76 -10.20
N ILE A 326 5.88 -32.54 -9.19
CA ILE A 326 4.96 -33.11 -8.19
C ILE A 326 5.00 -32.38 -6.84
N ARG A 327 5.59 -31.18 -6.76
CA ARG A 327 5.75 -30.44 -5.49
C ARG A 327 4.43 -30.18 -4.78
N ARG A 328 3.38 -29.84 -5.54
CA ARG A 328 2.04 -29.61 -4.97
C ARG A 328 1.44 -30.87 -4.32
N LEU A 329 1.75 -32.04 -4.87
CA LEU A 329 1.29 -33.31 -4.33
C LEU A 329 2.13 -33.70 -3.10
N LEU A 330 3.45 -33.67 -3.23
CA LEU A 330 4.38 -34.02 -2.15
C LEU A 330 4.16 -33.13 -0.92
N PHE A 331 4.18 -31.81 -1.09
CA PHE A 331 4.12 -30.88 0.02
C PHE A 331 2.69 -30.44 0.36
N ARG A 332 1.66 -31.18 -0.06
CA ARG A 332 0.25 -30.81 0.14
C ARG A 332 -0.08 -30.48 1.60
N GLN A 333 0.41 -31.27 2.55
CA GLN A 333 0.18 -31.01 3.98
C GLN A 333 0.73 -29.64 4.40
N ILE A 334 1.96 -29.31 3.99
CA ILE A 334 2.61 -28.03 4.31
C ILE A 334 1.90 -26.87 3.60
N ILE A 335 1.49 -27.07 2.34
CA ILE A 335 0.78 -26.07 1.54
C ILE A 335 -0.60 -25.77 2.14
N ASN A 336 -1.33 -26.80 2.58
CA ASN A 336 -2.63 -26.66 3.22
C ASN A 336 -2.55 -26.00 4.61
N GLU A 337 -1.43 -26.12 5.32
CA GLU A 337 -1.22 -25.33 6.54
C GLU A 337 -1.02 -23.83 6.28
N LEU A 338 -0.62 -23.48 5.05
CA LEU A 338 -0.36 -22.11 4.61
C LEU A 338 -1.52 -21.51 3.82
N ARG A 339 -2.60 -22.23 3.55
CA ARG A 339 -3.75 -21.74 2.77
C ARG A 339 -5.04 -22.22 3.43
N ALA A 340 -6.12 -21.44 3.38
CA ALA A 340 -7.42 -22.03 3.70
C ALA A 340 -7.74 -23.09 2.63
N GLU A 341 -8.35 -24.20 3.04
CA GLU A 341 -9.02 -25.09 2.09
C GLU A 341 -10.13 -24.26 1.45
N LYS A 342 -10.05 -24.07 0.13
CA LYS A 342 -11.07 -23.39 -0.66
C LYS A 342 -12.14 -24.38 -1.08
#